data_AF-A0A7G3ZE53-F1
#
_entry.id   AF-A0A7G3ZE53-F1
#
_cell.length_a   1.000
_cell.length_b   1.000
_cell.length_c   1.000
_cell.angle_alpha   90.00
_cell.angle_beta   90.00
_cell.angle_gamma   90.00
#
_symmetry.space_group_name_H-M   'P 1'
#
loop_
_entity.id
_entity.type
_entity.pdbx_description
1 polymer ?
#
loop_
_entity_poly.entity_id
_entity_poly.type
_entity_poly.pdbx_seq_one_letter_code
_entity_poly.pdbx_strand_id
1 'polypeptide(L)'
;MNLDGYSPPAGQSLSSSDESLSLNCDLLTESLFDEQSLVNFFNEQQQRDFKTRVIREALADHNVDALSVLGMSNFGFVNTALRKESWLALLTSQLRLDSGDADGAASDVSREHVDENQVQLDVRRSFPEVKDQQRKALLRKVLESTIIRLLRKHRKLRYYQGYHDVVSVFVTVYIEGYGYHGTGQNDDNLTMSDLTSRGEESHSAPNLEEVSNSGSSASTELYEGEISAKDYLLEDKLFKCVESFTLLYLRDFMMDSLDFPIDQLKIIPQMIKSHDKRLFKQLHLDKVEPFFAISSILTIFSHELKPSSDRSDSQIYQIFDHIIASQSMLVPLTMYSTLIMESKDTVLKEYAANATNFENTVDLVHGVMQNVLVSASYDERVWRKILYMIRSRPVKDNPTKYKKTVNQCSVLTTTASGQKRNTSYELKYVTDLLDREIEQNSKRKALQLRRKLRPQETKPFLRLVWYAHNHAIPFVCRLSLLIGVIALLIKLYRDGSTRSWIPTAKYYARKFQHSYIAGLYQGSKIIWLDPLHELLKNSFVSKASQFTSSSARH
;
A
#
# COMPACT_ATOMS: atom_id res chain seq x y z
N MET A 1 39.60 -28.04 63.55
CA MET A 1 38.57 -29.09 63.34
C MET A 1 37.90 -28.81 62.01
N ASN A 2 38.05 -29.75 61.06
CA ASN A 2 37.35 -29.94 59.77
C ASN A 2 37.41 -28.78 58.76
N LEU A 3 38.10 -28.85 57.61
CA LEU A 3 38.03 -29.80 56.48
C LEU A 3 36.60 -30.05 55.99
N ASP A 4 36.16 -29.35 54.93
CA ASP A 4 36.11 -29.87 53.55
C ASP A 4 35.04 -29.17 52.68
N GLY A 5 35.43 -28.90 51.43
CA GLY A 5 34.55 -29.05 50.27
C GLY A 5 33.91 -27.79 49.69
N TYR A 6 34.62 -27.09 48.78
CA TYR A 6 34.03 -26.73 47.49
C TYR A 6 35.11 -26.39 46.45
N SER A 7 35.23 -27.26 45.43
CA SER A 7 36.06 -27.05 44.25
C SER A 7 35.41 -26.03 43.29
N PRO A 8 36.18 -25.19 42.58
CA PRO A 8 35.64 -24.33 41.53
C PRO A 8 35.45 -25.12 40.23
N PRO A 9 34.39 -24.87 39.44
CA PRO A 9 34.32 -25.44 38.10
C PRO A 9 35.28 -24.69 37.18
N ALA A 10 36.21 -25.42 36.59
CA ALA A 10 36.98 -24.99 35.44
C ALA A 10 36.12 -25.07 34.17
N GLY A 11 36.25 -24.05 33.31
CA GLY A 11 35.93 -24.16 31.89
C GLY A 11 34.56 -23.62 31.46
N GLN A 12 34.44 -22.29 31.32
CA GLN A 12 33.71 -21.72 30.19
C GLN A 12 34.59 -20.67 29.53
N SER A 13 35.06 -21.04 28.34
CA SER A 13 35.78 -20.23 27.38
C SER A 13 34.92 -19.05 26.91
N LEU A 14 35.56 -17.88 26.88
CA LEU A 14 35.25 -16.65 26.14
C LEU A 14 33.97 -16.66 25.28
N SER A 15 32.96 -15.89 25.68
CA SER A 15 31.99 -15.29 24.76
C SER A 15 31.63 -13.83 25.14
N SER A 16 32.47 -13.17 25.94
CA SER A 16 32.19 -11.82 26.46
C SER A 16 32.52 -10.68 25.49
N SER A 17 33.07 -10.96 24.31
CA SER A 17 33.44 -9.95 23.33
C SER A 17 32.26 -9.46 22.49
N ASP A 18 31.37 -10.37 22.04
CA ASP A 18 30.25 -10.00 21.14
C ASP A 18 29.14 -9.23 21.85
N GLU A 19 28.78 -9.60 23.09
CA GLU A 19 27.82 -8.81 23.88
C GLU A 19 28.39 -7.44 24.27
N SER A 20 29.70 -7.33 24.50
CA SER A 20 30.36 -6.06 24.82
C SER A 20 30.48 -5.12 23.60
N LEU A 21 30.63 -5.68 22.39
CA LEU A 21 30.69 -4.93 21.14
C LEU A 21 29.30 -4.47 20.68
N SER A 22 28.27 -5.33 20.82
CA SER A 22 26.87 -4.95 20.63
C SER A 22 26.45 -3.83 21.58
N LEU A 23 26.74 -3.96 22.88
CA LEU A 23 26.46 -2.89 23.84
C LEU A 23 27.25 -1.62 23.54
N ASN A 24 28.51 -1.70 23.09
CA ASN A 24 29.28 -0.52 22.75
C ASN A 24 28.75 0.17 21.49
N CYS A 25 28.29 -0.56 20.48
CA CYS A 25 27.62 0.03 19.31
C CYS A 25 26.28 0.65 19.67
N ASP A 26 25.46 0.00 20.49
CA ASP A 26 24.18 0.53 20.96
C ASP A 26 24.37 1.76 21.85
N LEU A 27 25.35 1.74 22.76
CA LEU A 27 25.68 2.88 23.62
C LEU A 27 26.32 4.03 22.83
N LEU A 28 27.17 3.74 21.85
CA LEU A 28 27.75 4.74 20.95
C LEU A 28 26.69 5.30 20.01
N THR A 29 25.73 4.52 19.50
CA THR A 29 24.66 5.04 18.64
C THR A 29 23.58 5.78 19.41
N GLU A 30 23.18 5.33 20.60
CA GLU A 30 22.29 6.09 21.49
C GLU A 30 22.96 7.38 21.98
N SER A 31 24.25 7.36 22.34
CA SER A 31 24.97 8.54 22.84
C SER A 31 25.49 9.47 21.74
N LEU A 32 25.87 8.99 20.55
CA LEU A 32 26.30 9.84 19.43
C LEU A 32 25.09 10.43 18.70
N PHE A 33 23.93 9.78 18.67
CA PHE A 33 22.76 10.32 17.93
C PHE A 33 21.65 10.84 18.84
N ASP A 34 21.91 10.99 20.15
CA ASP A 34 21.05 11.80 21.02
C ASP A 34 20.98 13.22 20.45
N GLU A 35 19.82 13.59 19.89
CA GLU A 35 19.60 14.79 19.09
C GLU A 35 20.01 16.07 19.84
N GLN A 36 20.05 16.04 21.18
CA GLN A 36 20.45 17.19 22.00
C GLN A 36 21.97 17.41 22.07
N SER A 37 22.77 16.36 21.87
CA SER A 37 24.22 16.43 22.06
C SER A 37 24.97 16.79 20.78
N LEU A 38 24.58 16.29 19.59
CA LEU A 38 25.26 16.67 18.33
C LEU A 38 24.77 17.98 17.71
N VAL A 39 23.47 18.29 17.84
CA VAL A 39 22.87 19.48 17.20
C VAL A 39 23.41 20.78 17.79
N ASN A 40 23.88 20.75 19.04
CA ASN A 40 24.41 21.93 19.72
C ASN A 40 25.89 22.22 19.40
N PHE A 41 26.66 21.25 18.88
CA PHE A 41 28.10 21.41 18.65
C PHE A 41 28.55 21.29 17.18
N PHE A 42 27.80 20.60 16.32
CA PHE A 42 28.16 20.38 14.91
C PHE A 42 27.17 21.00 13.94
N ASN A 43 27.67 21.60 12.85
CA ASN A 43 26.82 22.03 11.74
C ASN A 43 26.28 20.80 10.94
N GLU A 44 25.22 20.99 10.15
CA GLU A 44 24.60 19.89 9.40
C GLU A 44 25.58 19.17 8.45
N GLN A 45 26.52 19.90 7.84
CA GLN A 45 27.51 19.31 6.94
C GLN A 45 28.47 18.38 7.69
N GLN A 46 28.97 18.81 8.85
CA GLN A 46 29.83 18.01 9.71
C GLN A 46 29.12 16.75 10.21
N GLN A 47 27.82 16.85 10.55
CA GLN A 47 27.01 15.69 10.92
C GLN A 47 26.89 14.70 9.75
N ARG A 48 26.66 15.19 8.53
CA ARG A 48 26.59 14.36 7.30
C ARG A 48 27.94 13.70 6.98
N ASP A 49 29.04 14.42 7.12
CA ASP A 49 30.39 13.91 6.87
C ASP A 49 30.78 12.85 7.90
N PHE A 50 30.45 13.07 9.18
CA PHE A 50 30.63 12.08 10.23
C PHE A 50 29.81 10.83 9.94
N LYS A 51 28.51 10.99 9.68
CA LYS A 51 27.62 9.87 9.36
C LYS A 51 28.09 9.08 8.14
N THR A 52 28.59 9.78 7.11
CA THR A 52 29.18 9.17 5.91
C THR A 52 30.35 8.24 6.25
N ARG A 53 31.23 8.62 7.20
CA ARG A 53 32.33 7.75 7.65
C ARG A 53 31.81 6.51 8.36
N VAL A 54 30.88 6.69 9.30
CA VAL A 54 30.30 5.58 10.09
C VAL A 54 29.56 4.59 9.18
N ILE A 55 28.82 5.05 8.17
CA ILE A 55 28.16 4.16 7.21
C ILE A 55 29.20 3.35 6.41
N ARG A 56 30.31 3.96 5.97
CA ARG A 56 31.36 3.25 5.23
C ARG A 56 32.03 2.17 6.06
N GLU A 57 32.28 2.46 7.33
CA GLU A 57 32.83 1.50 8.29
C GLU A 57 31.85 0.32 8.50
N ALA A 58 30.57 0.62 8.76
CA ALA A 58 29.55 -0.42 8.89
C ALA A 58 29.38 -1.28 7.63
N LEU A 59 29.52 -0.69 6.43
CA LEU A 59 29.52 -1.41 5.16
C LEU A 59 30.75 -2.31 5.00
N ALA A 60 31.93 -1.84 5.40
CA ALA A 60 33.18 -2.61 5.35
C ALA A 60 33.14 -3.81 6.31
N ASP A 61 32.53 -3.64 7.48
CA ASP A 61 32.36 -4.68 8.50
C ASP A 61 31.14 -5.59 8.25
N HIS A 62 30.38 -5.34 7.18
CA HIS A 62 29.10 -6.01 6.90
C HIS A 62 28.10 -5.98 8.08
N ASN A 63 28.13 -4.91 8.87
CA ASN A 63 27.29 -4.75 10.05
C ASN A 63 25.89 -4.25 9.67
N VAL A 64 25.00 -5.20 9.34
CA VAL A 64 23.60 -4.95 8.94
C VAL A 64 22.80 -4.26 10.05
N ASP A 65 23.02 -4.62 11.31
CA ASP A 65 22.33 -4.03 12.46
C ASP A 65 22.63 -2.52 12.58
N ALA A 66 23.91 -2.15 12.50
CA ALA A 66 24.34 -0.75 12.50
C ALA A 66 23.76 0.00 11.29
N LEU A 67 23.76 -0.59 10.09
CA LEU A 67 23.16 0.01 8.90
C LEU A 67 21.66 0.26 9.06
N SER A 68 20.94 -0.65 9.71
CA SER A 68 19.52 -0.48 10.04
C SER A 68 19.30 0.72 10.97
N VAL A 69 20.10 0.87 12.02
CA VAL A 69 20.00 2.03 12.94
C VAL A 69 20.34 3.33 12.21
N LEU A 70 21.41 3.34 11.41
CA LEU A 70 21.87 4.50 10.65
C LEU A 70 20.85 4.92 9.58
N GLY A 71 20.22 3.97 8.87
CA GLY A 71 19.21 4.28 7.86
C GLY A 71 17.95 4.92 8.44
N MET A 72 17.59 4.58 9.69
CA MET A 72 16.45 5.19 10.37
C MET A 72 16.76 6.59 10.92
N SER A 73 18.01 6.90 11.25
CA SER A 73 18.38 8.17 11.88
C SER A 73 18.43 9.36 10.89
N ASN A 74 18.68 10.56 11.40
CA ASN A 74 18.64 11.80 10.60
C ASN A 74 19.52 11.72 9.34
N PHE A 75 19.05 12.31 8.24
CA PHE A 75 19.66 12.28 6.90
C PHE A 75 19.64 10.92 6.17
N GLY A 76 19.12 9.83 6.76
CA GLY A 76 19.13 8.51 6.14
C GLY A 76 20.55 8.07 5.76
N PHE A 77 20.75 7.49 4.57
CA PHE A 77 22.10 7.12 4.09
C PHE A 77 22.86 8.27 3.42
N VAL A 78 22.43 9.52 3.61
CA VAL A 78 23.09 10.77 3.18
C VAL A 78 23.10 11.01 1.67
N ASN A 79 23.68 10.11 0.87
CA ASN A 79 23.85 10.26 -0.57
C ASN A 79 23.58 8.96 -1.34
N THR A 80 23.46 9.06 -2.66
CA THR A 80 23.12 7.93 -3.54
C THR A 80 24.19 6.86 -3.59
N ALA A 81 25.48 7.22 -3.53
CA ALA A 81 26.57 6.24 -3.52
C ALA A 81 26.49 5.31 -2.30
N LEU A 82 26.23 5.86 -1.10
CA LEU A 82 26.03 5.06 0.10
C LEU A 82 24.71 4.27 0.07
N ARG A 83 23.64 4.82 -0.52
CA ARG A 83 22.36 4.10 -0.68
C ARG A 83 22.48 2.86 -1.54
N LYS A 84 23.20 2.94 -2.67
CA LYS A 84 23.41 1.77 -3.57
C LYS A 84 23.95 0.57 -2.78
N GLU A 85 24.97 0.79 -1.95
CA GLU A 85 25.58 -0.31 -1.19
C GLU A 85 24.77 -0.68 0.07
N SER A 86 24.20 0.32 0.77
CA SER A 86 23.42 0.07 1.99
C SER A 86 22.10 -0.63 1.72
N TRP A 87 21.36 -0.22 0.69
CA TRP A 87 20.11 -0.88 0.29
C TRP A 87 20.38 -2.31 -0.16
N LEU A 88 21.44 -2.53 -0.94
CA LEU A 88 21.83 -3.88 -1.35
C LEU A 88 22.14 -4.76 -0.15
N ALA A 89 22.98 -4.30 0.79
CA ALA A 89 23.33 -5.05 1.98
C ALA A 89 22.11 -5.37 2.85
N LEU A 90 21.22 -4.39 3.08
CA LEU A 90 20.02 -4.58 3.89
C LEU A 90 18.99 -5.50 3.23
N LEU A 91 18.78 -5.40 1.92
CA LEU A 91 17.79 -6.22 1.22
C LEU A 91 18.26 -7.65 1.00
N THR A 92 19.55 -7.86 0.68
CA THR A 92 20.11 -9.20 0.45
C THR A 92 20.36 -9.98 1.75
N SER A 93 20.56 -9.30 2.88
CA SER A 93 20.54 -9.95 4.20
C SER A 93 19.14 -10.45 4.58
N GLN A 94 18.09 -9.72 4.19
CA GLN A 94 16.69 -10.10 4.40
C GLN A 94 16.21 -11.22 3.49
N LEU A 95 16.62 -11.26 2.21
CA LEU A 95 16.19 -12.28 1.26
C LEU A 95 17.37 -12.97 0.59
N ARG A 96 17.49 -14.28 0.82
CA ARG A 96 18.44 -15.12 0.11
C ARG A 96 17.89 -15.46 -1.26
N LEU A 97 18.46 -14.80 -2.27
CA LEU A 97 18.21 -15.12 -3.67
C LEU A 97 19.13 -16.27 -4.08
N ASP A 98 18.56 -17.37 -4.55
CA ASP A 98 19.32 -18.52 -5.01
C ASP A 98 20.27 -18.10 -6.14
N SER A 99 21.54 -18.45 -6.00
CA SER A 99 22.61 -18.02 -6.90
C SER A 99 22.63 -18.76 -8.24
N GLY A 100 21.73 -19.74 -8.46
CA GLY A 100 22.01 -20.82 -9.40
C GLY A 100 20.84 -21.63 -9.97
N ASP A 101 19.69 -21.02 -10.30
CA ASP A 101 18.69 -21.69 -11.17
C ASP A 101 18.81 -21.20 -12.61
N ALA A 102 19.95 -21.50 -13.24
CA ALA A 102 20.16 -21.34 -14.68
C ALA A 102 19.57 -22.49 -15.51
N ASP A 103 19.30 -23.66 -14.92
CA ASP A 103 19.02 -24.88 -15.70
C ASP A 103 17.55 -25.29 -15.80
N GLY A 104 16.64 -24.69 -15.02
CA GLY A 104 15.20 -25.02 -15.03
C GLY A 104 14.26 -23.92 -15.56
N ALA A 105 14.67 -22.65 -15.50
CA ALA A 105 13.80 -21.49 -15.76
C ALA A 105 14.04 -20.79 -17.11
N ALA A 106 15.12 -21.12 -17.83
CA ALA A 106 15.48 -20.44 -19.08
C ALA A 106 14.39 -20.49 -20.16
N SER A 107 13.56 -21.55 -20.18
CA SER A 107 12.46 -21.68 -21.14
C SER A 107 11.23 -20.80 -20.83
N ASP A 108 11.02 -20.39 -19.57
CA ASP A 108 9.84 -19.61 -19.15
C ASP A 108 10.12 -18.09 -19.07
N VAL A 109 11.39 -17.70 -18.91
CA VAL A 109 11.83 -16.29 -19.00
C VAL A 109 11.76 -15.75 -20.44
N SER A 110 11.79 -16.62 -21.45
CA SER A 110 11.63 -16.20 -22.86
C SER A 110 10.19 -15.81 -23.21
N ARG A 111 9.19 -16.25 -22.43
CA ARG A 111 7.79 -15.96 -22.72
C ARG A 111 7.44 -14.56 -22.22
N GLU A 112 6.75 -13.79 -23.07
CA GLU A 112 6.23 -12.48 -22.66
C GLU A 112 5.28 -12.62 -21.46
N HIS A 113 5.37 -11.68 -20.54
CA HIS A 113 4.41 -11.48 -19.47
C HIS A 113 3.21 -10.69 -19.99
N VAL A 114 2.02 -10.96 -19.46
CA VAL A 114 0.77 -10.35 -19.96
C VAL A 114 0.73 -8.82 -19.82
N ASP A 115 1.51 -8.27 -18.90
CA ASP A 115 1.47 -6.86 -18.53
C ASP A 115 2.59 -6.02 -19.17
N GLU A 116 3.44 -6.59 -20.03
CA GLU A 116 4.58 -5.87 -20.63
C GLU A 116 4.15 -4.63 -21.42
N ASN A 117 3.03 -4.72 -22.14
CA ASN A 117 2.47 -3.57 -22.86
C ASN A 117 2.10 -2.41 -21.92
N GLN A 118 1.53 -2.71 -20.75
CA GLN A 118 1.18 -1.68 -19.77
C GLN A 118 2.45 -1.06 -19.17
N VAL A 119 3.48 -1.88 -18.91
CA VAL A 119 4.79 -1.39 -18.44
C VAL A 119 5.36 -0.38 -19.45
N GLN A 120 5.39 -0.72 -20.74
CA GLN A 120 5.90 0.18 -21.78
C GLN A 120 5.16 1.52 -21.81
N LEU A 121 3.82 1.51 -21.71
CA LEU A 121 3.02 2.74 -21.71
C LEU A 121 3.33 3.63 -20.50
N ASP A 122 3.52 3.05 -19.33
CA ASP A 122 3.83 3.76 -18.10
C ASP A 122 5.27 4.30 -18.10
N VAL A 123 6.24 3.49 -18.56
CA VAL A 123 7.65 3.91 -18.65
C VAL A 123 7.83 5.07 -19.64
N ARG A 124 7.09 5.08 -20.76
CA ARG A 124 7.09 6.20 -21.71
C ARG A 124 6.68 7.54 -21.08
N ARG A 125 5.88 7.52 -20.01
CA ARG A 125 5.47 8.71 -19.25
C ARG A 125 6.41 9.05 -18.07
N SER A 126 7.36 8.17 -17.75
CA SER A 126 8.28 8.33 -16.62
C SER A 126 9.38 9.37 -16.90
N PHE A 127 9.98 9.90 -15.84
CA PHE A 127 11.05 10.92 -15.87
C PHE A 127 10.70 12.20 -16.68
N PRO A 128 9.53 12.83 -16.46
CA PRO A 128 9.16 14.04 -17.20
C PRO A 128 10.12 15.21 -16.96
N GLU A 129 10.68 15.30 -15.76
CA GLU A 129 11.56 16.40 -15.30
C GLU A 129 12.98 16.34 -15.88
N VAL A 130 13.42 15.19 -16.38
CA VAL A 130 14.75 15.02 -16.98
C VAL A 130 14.79 15.70 -18.34
N LYS A 131 15.59 16.76 -18.45
CA LYS A 131 15.74 17.59 -19.67
C LYS A 131 16.61 16.92 -20.73
N ASP A 132 17.68 16.26 -20.31
CA ASP A 132 18.57 15.52 -21.20
C ASP A 132 17.84 14.28 -21.76
N GLN A 133 17.61 14.28 -23.06
CA GLN A 133 16.86 13.24 -23.75
C GLN A 133 17.60 11.91 -23.81
N GLN A 134 18.94 11.91 -23.90
CA GLN A 134 19.73 10.69 -23.94
C GLN A 134 19.74 10.03 -22.57
N ARG A 135 19.97 10.82 -21.51
CA ARG A 135 19.85 10.34 -20.13
C ARG A 135 18.44 9.83 -19.81
N LYS A 136 17.41 10.53 -20.26
CA LYS A 136 16.01 10.10 -20.13
C LYS A 136 15.74 8.78 -20.84
N ALA A 137 16.28 8.58 -22.04
CA ALA A 137 16.17 7.32 -22.78
C ALA A 137 16.87 6.18 -22.04
N LEU A 138 18.07 6.41 -21.49
CA LEU A 138 18.80 5.44 -20.68
C LEU A 138 18.00 5.03 -19.43
N LEU A 139 17.54 6.01 -18.65
CA LEU A 139 16.74 5.75 -17.44
C LEU A 139 15.48 4.94 -17.75
N ARG A 140 14.78 5.26 -18.84
CA ARG A 140 13.59 4.51 -19.30
C ARG A 140 13.95 3.10 -19.75
N LYS A 141 15.04 2.91 -20.50
CA LYS A 141 15.52 1.60 -20.93
C LYS A 141 15.81 0.69 -19.74
N VAL A 142 16.57 1.19 -18.75
CA VAL A 142 16.91 0.45 -17.52
C VAL A 142 15.66 0.17 -16.69
N LEU A 143 14.75 1.13 -16.56
CA LEU A 143 13.49 0.96 -15.84
C LEU A 143 12.62 -0.14 -16.48
N GLU A 144 12.43 -0.08 -17.80
CA GLU A 144 11.66 -1.07 -18.55
C GLU A 144 12.28 -2.46 -18.46
N SER A 145 13.58 -2.59 -18.73
CA SER A 145 14.27 -3.88 -18.69
C SER A 145 14.22 -4.51 -17.30
N THR A 146 14.37 -3.71 -16.25
CA THR A 146 14.31 -4.18 -14.85
C THR A 146 12.92 -4.71 -14.49
N ILE A 147 11.86 -3.97 -14.82
CA ILE A 147 10.47 -4.37 -14.52
C ILE A 147 10.08 -5.61 -15.33
N ILE A 148 10.39 -5.64 -16.63
CA ILE A 148 10.06 -6.79 -17.50
C ILE A 148 10.82 -8.03 -17.03
N ARG A 149 12.12 -7.92 -16.74
CA ARG A 149 12.93 -9.04 -16.21
C ARG A 149 12.32 -9.59 -14.92
N LEU A 150 11.83 -8.72 -14.04
CA LEU A 150 11.21 -9.13 -12.78
C LEU A 150 9.90 -9.88 -13.02
N LEU A 151 9.00 -9.35 -13.85
CA LEU A 151 7.71 -9.97 -14.15
C LEU A 151 7.86 -11.30 -14.90
N ARG A 152 8.87 -11.41 -15.78
CA ARG A 152 9.19 -12.68 -16.46
C ARG A 152 9.76 -13.73 -15.50
N LYS A 153 10.58 -13.31 -14.52
CA LYS A 153 11.10 -14.21 -13.47
C LYS A 153 10.00 -14.65 -12.50
N HIS A 154 9.09 -13.74 -12.13
CA HIS A 154 8.00 -13.96 -11.18
C HIS A 154 6.62 -13.81 -11.85
N ARG A 155 6.30 -14.67 -12.82
CA ARG A 155 5.11 -14.59 -13.68
C ARG A 155 3.75 -14.60 -12.97
N LYS A 156 3.74 -14.93 -11.68
CA LYS A 156 2.54 -14.92 -10.83
C LYS A 156 2.18 -13.51 -10.35
N LEU A 157 3.16 -12.59 -10.32
CA LEU A 157 2.94 -11.18 -9.98
C LEU A 157 2.17 -10.48 -11.08
N ARG A 158 1.30 -9.54 -10.71
CA ARG A 158 0.58 -8.67 -11.64
C ARG A 158 1.07 -7.24 -11.50
N TYR A 159 1.34 -6.61 -12.62
CA TYR A 159 1.75 -5.22 -12.64
C TYR A 159 0.59 -4.31 -12.22
N TYR A 160 0.86 -3.32 -11.37
CA TYR A 160 -0.08 -2.25 -11.04
C TYR A 160 0.44 -0.90 -11.52
N GLN A 161 -0.46 -0.04 -11.99
CA GLN A 161 -0.10 1.31 -12.42
C GLN A 161 0.40 2.13 -11.22
N GLY A 162 1.65 2.59 -11.31
CA GLY A 162 2.39 3.23 -10.22
C GLY A 162 3.60 2.42 -9.74
N TYR A 163 3.70 1.13 -10.07
CA TYR A 163 4.89 0.34 -9.72
C TYR A 163 6.17 0.90 -10.37
N HIS A 164 6.07 1.43 -11.59
CA HIS A 164 7.18 2.12 -12.25
C HIS A 164 7.70 3.33 -11.46
N ASP A 165 6.83 4.07 -10.77
CA ASP A 165 7.24 5.20 -9.92
C ASP A 165 8.09 4.69 -8.75
N VAL A 166 7.76 3.53 -8.15
CA VAL A 166 8.57 2.91 -7.08
C VAL A 166 9.93 2.47 -7.61
N VAL A 167 9.96 1.74 -8.73
CA VAL A 167 11.21 1.24 -9.31
C VAL A 167 12.10 2.39 -9.82
N SER A 168 11.49 3.50 -10.26
CA SER A 168 12.24 4.69 -10.69
C SER A 168 13.15 5.26 -9.61
N VAL A 169 12.77 5.12 -8.32
CA VAL A 169 13.62 5.55 -7.19
C VAL A 169 14.91 4.75 -7.15
N PHE A 170 14.84 3.42 -7.31
CA PHE A 170 16.02 2.56 -7.39
C PHE A 170 16.85 2.87 -8.64
N VAL A 171 16.20 3.01 -9.81
CA VAL A 171 16.90 3.33 -11.06
C VAL A 171 17.67 4.65 -10.92
N THR A 172 17.04 5.71 -10.39
CA THR A 172 17.72 6.99 -10.20
C THR A 172 18.89 6.83 -9.23
N VAL A 173 18.72 6.14 -8.08
CA VAL A 173 19.81 5.90 -7.14
C VAL A 173 20.98 5.20 -7.82
N TYR A 174 20.75 4.11 -8.57
CA TYR A 174 21.79 3.27 -9.18
C TYR A 174 22.49 3.94 -10.37
N ILE A 175 21.75 4.68 -11.19
CA ILE A 175 22.27 5.33 -12.41
C ILE A 175 22.87 6.71 -12.13
N GLU A 176 22.67 7.31 -10.94
CA GLU A 176 23.33 8.56 -10.56
C GLU A 176 24.86 8.40 -10.52
N GLY A 177 25.60 9.31 -11.16
CA GLY A 177 27.07 9.22 -11.33
C GLY A 177 27.55 8.32 -12.48
N TYR A 178 26.65 7.52 -13.09
CA TYR A 178 26.39 7.53 -14.53
C TYR A 178 27.28 8.37 -15.45
N GLY A 179 28.55 8.03 -15.73
CA GLY A 179 29.39 8.83 -16.64
C GLY A 179 28.84 8.80 -18.05
N TYR A 180 27.93 9.71 -18.38
CA TYR A 180 27.45 9.87 -19.74
C TYR A 180 28.41 10.79 -20.48
N HIS A 181 29.33 10.21 -21.25
CA HIS A 181 30.07 10.97 -22.26
C HIS A 181 29.11 11.28 -23.40
N GLY A 182 28.36 12.38 -23.25
CA GLY A 182 27.63 12.95 -24.36
C GLY A 182 28.62 13.36 -25.44
N THR A 183 28.57 12.68 -26.59
CA THR A 183 29.14 13.23 -27.82
C THR A 183 28.36 14.50 -28.16
N GLY A 184 28.99 15.66 -28.00
CA GLY A 184 28.50 16.91 -28.61
C GLY A 184 28.35 18.09 -27.66
N GLN A 185 29.44 18.54 -27.04
CA GLN A 185 29.76 19.96 -27.00
C GLN A 185 31.26 20.06 -27.24
N ASN A 186 31.65 20.57 -28.43
CA ASN A 186 32.92 21.24 -28.59
C ASN A 186 32.88 22.46 -27.67
N ASP A 187 33.23 22.28 -26.41
CA ASP A 187 33.77 23.35 -25.59
C ASP A 187 35.27 23.09 -25.50
N ASP A 188 36.01 23.85 -26.30
CA ASP A 188 37.43 24.07 -26.14
C ASP A 188 37.69 24.59 -24.72
N ASN A 189 37.89 23.69 -23.76
CA ASN A 189 38.53 23.99 -22.50
C ASN A 189 39.57 22.91 -22.24
N LEU A 190 40.69 23.09 -22.95
CA LEU A 190 41.99 22.51 -22.63
C LEU A 190 42.28 22.72 -21.13
N THR A 191 42.07 21.69 -20.31
CA THR A 191 42.74 21.59 -19.02
C THR A 191 44.22 21.35 -19.30
N MET A 192 44.97 22.44 -19.20
CA MET A 192 46.42 22.49 -19.28
C MET A 192 47.04 21.79 -18.06
N SER A 193 47.29 20.49 -18.17
CA SER A 193 48.26 19.79 -17.31
C SER A 193 48.57 18.40 -17.86
N ASP A 194 49.36 18.35 -18.93
CA ASP A 194 50.47 17.40 -19.11
C ASP A 194 51.03 17.57 -20.53
N LEU A 195 52.29 17.17 -20.70
CA LEU A 195 53.09 17.19 -21.94
C LEU A 195 54.03 18.39 -22.10
N THR A 196 55.05 18.44 -21.23
CA THR A 196 56.40 18.78 -21.67
C THR A 196 57.03 17.55 -22.35
N SER A 197 57.06 17.49 -23.67
CA SER A 197 58.22 16.95 -24.42
C SER A 197 58.01 16.96 -25.93
N ARG A 198 58.93 17.64 -26.61
CA ARG A 198 59.58 17.26 -27.88
C ARG A 198 58.75 17.21 -29.18
N GLY A 199 59.27 17.91 -30.19
CA GLY A 199 59.26 17.46 -31.58
C GLY A 199 58.78 18.50 -32.56
N GLU A 200 59.70 18.98 -33.39
CA GLU A 200 59.52 19.95 -34.46
C GLU A 200 58.85 19.34 -35.71
N GLU A 201 58.58 20.21 -36.69
CA GLU A 201 58.28 19.96 -38.12
C GLU A 201 56.78 19.78 -38.48
N SER A 202 56.07 20.77 -39.05
CA SER A 202 56.16 21.44 -40.37
C SER A 202 55.37 20.73 -41.49
N HIS A 203 54.58 21.54 -42.22
CA HIS A 203 54.12 21.41 -43.60
C HIS A 203 52.71 20.86 -43.94
N SER A 204 51.88 21.82 -44.42
CA SER A 204 51.15 21.79 -45.70
C SER A 204 49.73 21.20 -45.79
N ALA A 205 48.75 22.11 -45.94
CA ALA A 205 47.59 21.94 -46.83
C ALA A 205 48.06 22.05 -48.31
N PRO A 206 47.30 21.67 -49.38
CA PRO A 206 45.90 22.09 -49.59
C PRO A 206 44.94 21.11 -50.34
N ASN A 207 43.65 21.47 -50.26
CA ASN A 207 42.56 21.39 -51.26
C ASN A 207 42.30 20.08 -52.03
N LEU A 208 41.02 19.65 -52.03
CA LEU A 208 40.16 19.69 -53.22
C LEU A 208 38.69 19.44 -52.86
N GLU A 209 37.84 20.25 -53.49
CA GLU A 209 36.39 20.22 -53.49
C GLU A 209 35.85 18.95 -54.16
N GLU A 210 34.71 18.42 -53.70
CA GLU A 210 33.66 17.98 -54.61
C GLU A 210 32.29 17.88 -53.91
N VAL A 211 31.32 18.53 -54.51
CA VAL A 211 29.90 18.60 -54.14
C VAL A 211 29.19 17.39 -54.73
N SER A 212 28.35 16.69 -53.96
CA SER A 212 27.15 16.01 -54.49
C SER A 212 26.15 15.65 -53.39
N ASN A 213 24.91 16.06 -53.63
CA ASN A 213 23.73 15.89 -52.80
C ASN A 213 23.13 14.46 -52.85
N SER A 214 22.31 14.20 -51.83
CA SER A 214 21.10 13.36 -51.79
C SER A 214 21.21 11.97 -51.18
N GLY A 215 20.28 11.70 -50.24
CA GLY A 215 20.02 10.38 -49.68
C GLY A 215 19.83 10.36 -48.17
N SER A 216 18.78 11.01 -47.68
CA SER A 216 18.27 10.77 -46.33
C SER A 216 17.95 9.27 -46.16
N SER A 217 18.75 8.57 -45.38
CA SER A 217 18.37 7.31 -44.74
C SER A 217 18.94 7.34 -43.33
N ALA A 218 18.06 7.69 -42.39
CA ALA A 218 18.31 7.52 -40.97
C ALA A 218 18.29 6.01 -40.66
N SER A 219 19.38 5.34 -41.01
CA SER A 219 19.71 4.03 -40.50
C SER A 219 20.09 4.22 -39.04
N THR A 220 19.24 3.72 -38.14
CA THR A 220 19.57 3.59 -36.73
C THR A 220 20.67 2.55 -36.64
N GLU A 221 21.93 2.99 -36.73
CA GLU A 221 23.04 2.18 -36.28
C GLU A 221 22.90 2.04 -34.77
N LEU A 222 22.35 0.89 -34.37
CA LEU A 222 22.39 0.42 -33.00
C LEU A 222 23.87 0.42 -32.57
N TYR A 223 24.20 1.33 -31.67
CA TYR A 223 25.47 1.32 -30.95
C TYR A 223 25.46 0.10 -30.01
N GLU A 224 25.78 -1.08 -30.54
CA GLU A 224 26.27 -2.21 -29.76
C GLU A 224 27.74 -1.92 -29.39
N GLY A 225 27.96 -0.88 -28.60
CA GLY A 225 29.22 -0.67 -27.91
C GLY A 225 29.33 -1.70 -26.77
N GLU A 226 30.50 -2.33 -26.63
CA GLU A 226 30.83 -3.27 -25.55
C GLU A 226 30.31 -2.75 -24.21
N ILE A 227 29.23 -3.36 -23.72
CA ILE A 227 28.68 -3.07 -22.39
C ILE A 227 29.79 -3.40 -21.38
N SER A 228 30.27 -2.40 -20.64
CA SER A 228 31.37 -2.59 -19.70
C SER A 228 30.97 -3.62 -18.65
N ALA A 229 31.88 -4.49 -18.21
CA ALA A 229 31.60 -5.42 -17.11
C ALA A 229 31.06 -4.72 -15.84
N LYS A 230 31.38 -3.44 -15.66
CA LYS A 230 30.84 -2.58 -14.60
C LYS A 230 29.35 -2.26 -14.79
N ASP A 231 28.89 -2.05 -16.03
CA ASP A 231 27.48 -1.82 -16.37
C ASP A 231 26.64 -3.04 -15.95
N TYR A 232 27.07 -4.24 -16.36
CA TYR A 232 26.36 -5.49 -16.03
C TYR A 232 26.26 -5.74 -14.53
N LEU A 233 27.36 -5.50 -13.79
CA LEU A 233 27.36 -5.65 -12.33
C LEU A 233 26.39 -4.68 -11.67
N LEU A 234 26.31 -3.43 -12.15
CA LEU A 234 25.41 -2.43 -11.61
C LEU A 234 23.95 -2.77 -11.89
N GLU A 235 23.62 -3.17 -13.11
CA GLU A 235 22.28 -3.64 -13.47
C GLU A 235 21.85 -4.87 -12.67
N ASP A 236 22.77 -5.80 -12.40
CA ASP A 236 22.49 -6.98 -11.57
C ASP A 236 22.25 -6.60 -10.09
N LYS A 237 23.07 -5.70 -9.53
CA LYS A 237 22.83 -5.16 -8.17
C LYS A 237 21.48 -4.44 -8.09
N LEU A 238 21.14 -3.61 -9.07
CA LEU A 238 19.84 -2.93 -9.17
C LEU A 238 18.70 -3.96 -9.21
N PHE A 239 18.81 -4.97 -10.08
CA PHE A 239 17.80 -6.01 -10.23
C PHE A 239 17.58 -6.77 -8.92
N LYS A 240 18.65 -7.17 -8.23
CA LYS A 240 18.58 -7.85 -6.92
C LYS A 240 17.87 -7.00 -5.87
N CYS A 241 18.13 -5.70 -5.83
CA CYS A 241 17.43 -4.78 -4.92
C CYS A 241 15.94 -4.67 -5.25
N VAL A 242 15.61 -4.45 -6.52
CA VAL A 242 14.21 -4.32 -6.96
C VAL A 242 13.43 -5.62 -6.74
N GLU A 243 14.05 -6.77 -7.04
CA GLU A 243 13.47 -8.09 -6.79
C GLU A 243 13.21 -8.31 -5.30
N SER A 244 14.22 -8.09 -4.46
CA SER A 244 14.09 -8.26 -3.02
C SER A 244 13.05 -7.32 -2.43
N PHE A 245 13.09 -6.04 -2.82
CA PHE A 245 12.11 -5.05 -2.36
C PHE A 245 10.68 -5.43 -2.76
N THR A 246 10.48 -5.87 -4.01
CA THR A 246 9.14 -6.26 -4.48
C THR A 246 8.60 -7.46 -3.72
N LEU A 247 9.42 -8.50 -3.58
CA LEU A 247 9.02 -9.74 -2.92
C LEU A 247 8.83 -9.57 -1.40
N LEU A 248 9.57 -8.67 -0.75
CA LEU A 248 9.46 -8.45 0.69
C LEU A 248 8.41 -7.41 1.06
N TYR A 249 8.22 -6.37 0.24
CA TYR A 249 7.45 -5.16 0.62
C TYR A 249 6.20 -4.93 -0.24
N LEU A 250 6.11 -5.45 -1.47
CA LEU A 250 5.08 -5.03 -2.43
C LEU A 250 4.10 -6.12 -2.87
N ARG A 251 4.23 -7.36 -2.38
CA ARG A 251 3.40 -8.49 -2.85
C ARG A 251 1.90 -8.20 -2.81
N ASP A 252 1.41 -7.59 -1.74
CA ASP A 252 -0.01 -7.24 -1.58
C ASP A 252 -0.52 -6.31 -2.70
N PHE A 253 0.34 -5.47 -3.29
CA PHE A 253 0.01 -4.58 -4.40
C PHE A 253 0.10 -5.28 -5.77
N MET A 254 0.91 -6.32 -5.89
CA MET A 254 1.20 -7.06 -7.14
C MET A 254 0.18 -8.18 -7.41
N MET A 255 -1.07 -7.95 -7.02
CA MET A 255 -2.19 -8.87 -7.17
C MET A 255 -3.04 -8.46 -8.38
N ASP A 256 -3.89 -9.37 -8.87
CA ASP A 256 -4.85 -9.07 -9.95
C ASP A 256 -6.04 -8.19 -9.49
N SER A 257 -5.97 -7.63 -8.27
CA SER A 257 -7.04 -6.90 -7.59
C SER A 257 -6.46 -5.93 -6.56
N LEU A 258 -7.16 -4.81 -6.31
CA LEU A 258 -6.78 -3.82 -5.30
C LEU A 258 -7.38 -4.11 -3.92
N ASP A 259 -7.96 -5.30 -3.69
CA ASP A 259 -8.61 -5.63 -2.42
C ASP A 259 -7.66 -5.58 -1.22
N PHE A 260 -6.46 -6.17 -1.32
CA PHE A 260 -5.49 -6.16 -0.22
C PHE A 260 -4.88 -4.78 0.06
N PRO A 261 -4.49 -3.99 -0.96
CA PRO A 261 -4.06 -2.62 -0.77
C PRO A 261 -5.14 -1.79 -0.05
N ILE A 262 -6.40 -1.89 -0.46
CA ILE A 262 -7.52 -1.19 0.19
C ILE A 262 -7.67 -1.61 1.66
N ASP A 263 -7.47 -2.89 1.97
CA ASP A 263 -7.48 -3.36 3.36
C ASP A 263 -6.32 -2.78 4.17
N GLN A 264 -5.13 -2.62 3.59
CA GLN A 264 -4.03 -1.91 4.25
C GLN A 264 -4.39 -0.43 4.51
N LEU A 265 -5.04 0.26 3.56
CA LEU A 265 -5.42 1.68 3.72
C LEU A 265 -6.39 1.89 4.89
N LYS A 266 -7.23 0.90 5.23
CA LYS A 266 -8.15 0.96 6.39
C LYS A 266 -7.42 1.08 7.73
N ILE A 267 -6.11 0.86 7.78
CA ILE A 267 -5.27 1.12 8.95
C ILE A 267 -5.14 2.63 9.21
N ILE A 268 -5.13 3.48 8.18
CA ILE A 268 -4.97 4.94 8.32
C ILE A 268 -6.09 5.54 9.20
N PRO A 269 -7.39 5.32 8.93
CA PRO A 269 -8.46 5.71 9.84
C PRO A 269 -8.32 5.18 11.27
N GLN A 270 -7.81 3.96 11.46
CA GLN A 270 -7.60 3.37 12.78
C GLN A 270 -6.50 4.08 13.56
N MET A 271 -5.40 4.46 12.89
CA MET A 271 -4.32 5.27 13.46
C MET A 271 -4.83 6.67 13.83
N ILE A 272 -5.62 7.30 12.97
CA ILE A 272 -6.24 8.60 13.28
C ILE A 272 -7.15 8.46 14.50
N LYS A 273 -7.98 7.42 14.58
CA LYS A 273 -8.88 7.19 15.72
C LYS A 273 -8.14 7.04 17.06
N SER A 274 -6.94 6.46 17.08
CA SER A 274 -6.17 6.33 18.31
C SER A 274 -5.53 7.64 18.77
N HIS A 275 -5.23 8.55 17.84
CA HIS A 275 -4.58 9.84 18.14
C HIS A 275 -5.60 10.97 18.33
N ASP A 276 -6.63 11.05 17.49
CA ASP A 276 -7.67 12.07 17.52
C ASP A 276 -9.05 11.50 17.15
N LYS A 277 -9.81 11.12 18.18
CA LYS A 277 -11.18 10.62 18.05
C LYS A 277 -12.15 11.69 17.52
N ARG A 278 -11.85 12.98 17.69
CA ARG A 278 -12.72 14.08 17.24
C ARG A 278 -12.61 14.20 15.73
N LEU A 279 -11.39 14.27 15.20
CA LEU A 279 -11.12 14.30 13.77
C LEU A 279 -11.74 13.08 13.07
N PHE A 280 -11.52 11.88 13.63
CA PHE A 280 -12.09 10.64 13.11
C PHE A 280 -13.62 10.69 12.93
N LYS A 281 -14.34 11.22 13.93
CA LYS A 281 -15.81 11.34 13.90
C LYS A 281 -16.28 12.44 12.97
N GLN A 282 -15.61 13.60 12.97
CA GLN A 282 -16.01 14.75 12.16
C GLN A 282 -15.88 14.46 10.65
N LEU A 283 -14.85 13.72 10.26
CA LEU A 283 -14.64 13.31 8.87
C LEU A 283 -15.33 11.98 8.52
N HIS A 284 -16.14 11.41 9.41
CA HIS A 284 -16.86 10.15 9.20
C HIS A 284 -15.98 9.01 8.63
N LEU A 285 -14.74 8.89 9.12
CA LEU A 285 -13.75 7.94 8.59
C LEU A 285 -14.09 6.46 8.88
N ASP A 286 -15.18 6.19 9.61
CA ASP A 286 -15.78 4.87 9.75
C ASP A 286 -16.65 4.47 8.55
N LYS A 287 -17.11 5.44 7.75
CA LYS A 287 -18.01 5.24 6.61
C LYS A 287 -17.32 5.48 5.26
N VAL A 288 -16.23 6.24 5.25
CA VAL A 288 -15.49 6.60 4.04
C VAL A 288 -14.37 5.60 3.82
N GLU A 289 -14.35 4.95 2.65
CA GLU A 289 -13.19 4.15 2.25
C GLU A 289 -12.01 5.09 1.93
N PRO A 290 -10.80 4.80 2.44
CA PRO A 290 -9.66 5.72 2.38
C PRO A 290 -8.96 5.76 1.00
N PHE A 291 -9.73 5.85 -0.08
CA PHE A 291 -9.21 5.91 -1.46
C PHE A 291 -8.35 7.14 -1.74
N PHE A 292 -8.52 8.23 -0.97
CA PHE A 292 -7.67 9.42 -1.07
C PHE A 292 -6.18 9.12 -0.83
N ALA A 293 -5.85 8.03 -0.14
CA ALA A 293 -4.47 7.63 0.15
C ALA A 293 -3.89 6.63 -0.86
N ILE A 294 -4.69 6.12 -1.81
CA ILE A 294 -4.30 4.96 -2.62
C ILE A 294 -3.06 5.22 -3.47
N SER A 295 -3.01 6.38 -4.15
CA SER A 295 -1.87 6.74 -5.03
C SER A 295 -0.58 6.83 -4.24
N SER A 296 -0.60 7.55 -3.12
CA SER A 296 0.58 7.79 -2.30
C SER A 296 1.11 6.50 -1.67
N ILE A 297 0.22 5.60 -1.22
CA ILE A 297 0.65 4.34 -0.60
C ILE A 297 1.13 3.32 -1.66
N LEU A 298 0.44 3.20 -2.79
CA LEU A 298 0.84 2.30 -3.88
C LEU A 298 2.22 2.65 -4.45
N THR A 299 2.57 3.94 -4.45
CA THR A 299 3.84 4.45 -4.97
C THR A 299 4.86 4.77 -3.88
N ILE A 300 4.53 4.55 -2.60
CA ILE A 300 5.41 4.95 -1.48
C ILE A 300 5.85 6.43 -1.62
N PHE A 301 4.87 7.29 -1.93
CA PHE A 301 5.02 8.72 -2.18
C PHE A 301 5.92 9.10 -3.36
N SER A 302 6.44 8.16 -4.15
CA SER A 302 7.28 8.50 -5.31
C SER A 302 6.49 9.07 -6.48
N HIS A 303 5.15 9.03 -6.42
CA HIS A 303 4.32 9.77 -7.35
C HIS A 303 4.40 11.28 -7.10
N GLU A 304 4.28 11.70 -5.84
CA GLU A 304 4.30 13.10 -5.42
C GLU A 304 5.73 13.63 -5.22
N LEU A 305 6.61 12.82 -4.63
CA LEU A 305 8.01 13.14 -4.36
C LEU A 305 8.90 12.44 -5.39
N LYS A 306 9.04 13.05 -6.57
CA LYS A 306 9.82 12.47 -7.67
C LYS A 306 11.31 12.34 -7.30
N PRO A 307 11.97 11.21 -7.63
CA PRO A 307 13.40 11.07 -7.43
C PRO A 307 14.17 11.97 -8.40
N SER A 308 15.03 12.82 -7.85
CA SER A 308 15.91 13.70 -8.62
C SER A 308 17.37 13.30 -8.44
N SER A 309 18.16 13.38 -9.50
CA SER A 309 19.60 13.15 -9.46
C SER A 309 20.40 14.27 -8.83
N ASP A 310 19.82 15.46 -8.79
CA ASP A 310 20.54 16.67 -8.40
C ASP A 310 20.42 16.91 -6.89
N ARG A 311 19.43 16.26 -6.26
CA ARG A 311 19.14 16.34 -4.82
C ARG A 311 19.28 14.96 -4.18
N SER A 312 20.52 14.56 -3.96
CA SER A 312 20.85 13.29 -3.31
C SER A 312 20.29 13.19 -1.89
N ASP A 313 19.82 14.27 -1.26
CA ASP A 313 19.20 14.27 0.06
C ASP A 313 17.67 14.43 0.05
N SER A 314 17.02 14.24 -1.11
CA SER A 314 15.57 14.35 -1.23
C SER A 314 14.80 13.48 -0.23
N GLN A 315 13.59 13.92 0.11
CA GLN A 315 12.72 13.28 1.10
C GLN A 315 12.35 11.87 0.67
N ILE A 316 12.14 11.63 -0.62
CA ILE A 316 11.77 10.29 -1.13
C ILE A 316 12.86 9.26 -0.81
N TYR A 317 14.14 9.62 -0.94
CA TYR A 317 15.21 8.69 -0.59
C TYR A 317 15.23 8.40 0.91
N GLN A 318 15.00 9.41 1.76
CA GLN A 318 14.94 9.21 3.20
C GLN A 318 13.74 8.36 3.64
N ILE A 319 12.62 8.41 2.90
CA ILE A 319 11.47 7.52 3.11
C ILE A 319 11.86 6.06 2.82
N PHE A 320 12.50 5.81 1.67
CA PHE A 320 12.96 4.46 1.31
C PHE A 320 14.06 3.94 2.25
N ASP A 321 15.02 4.80 2.64
CA ASP A 321 16.03 4.51 3.65
C ASP A 321 15.37 4.00 4.93
N HIS A 322 14.36 4.71 5.43
CA HIS A 322 13.66 4.34 6.65
C HIS A 322 12.84 3.05 6.50
N ILE A 323 12.16 2.83 5.37
CA ILE A 323 11.35 1.61 5.13
C ILE A 323 12.25 0.37 5.09
N ILE A 324 13.34 0.42 4.32
CA ILE A 324 14.27 -0.70 4.16
C ILE A 324 15.00 -0.98 5.48
N ALA A 325 15.45 0.07 6.17
CA ALA A 325 16.18 -0.04 7.44
C ALA A 325 15.30 -0.53 8.60
N SER A 326 14.04 -0.10 8.66
CA SER A 326 13.07 -0.54 9.66
C SER A 326 12.39 -1.87 9.32
N GLN A 327 12.53 -2.34 8.07
CA GLN A 327 11.86 -3.52 7.53
C GLN A 327 10.34 -3.49 7.69
N SER A 328 9.73 -2.32 7.50
CA SER A 328 8.33 -2.10 7.84
C SER A 328 7.54 -1.35 6.77
N MET A 329 6.54 -2.02 6.20
CA MET A 329 5.53 -1.37 5.33
C MET A 329 4.43 -0.64 6.11
N LEU A 330 4.48 -0.64 7.44
CA LEU A 330 3.60 0.20 8.26
C LEU A 330 4.04 1.67 8.25
N VAL A 331 5.30 1.93 7.86
CA VAL A 331 5.90 3.26 7.83
C VAL A 331 5.16 4.20 6.87
N PRO A 332 4.89 3.86 5.59
CA PRO A 332 4.13 4.72 4.68
C PRO A 332 2.74 5.08 5.21
N LEU A 333 2.04 4.10 5.81
CA LEU A 333 0.72 4.32 6.41
C LEU A 333 0.79 5.28 7.59
N THR A 334 1.83 5.15 8.41
CA THR A 334 2.08 6.05 9.55
C THR A 334 2.42 7.46 9.07
N MET A 335 3.29 7.59 8.04
CA MET A 335 3.61 8.87 7.41
C MET A 335 2.37 9.56 6.85
N TYR A 336 1.51 8.83 6.13
CA TYR A 336 0.26 9.37 5.60
C TYR A 336 -0.70 9.81 6.71
N SER A 337 -0.84 8.99 7.77
CA SER A 337 -1.66 9.37 8.93
C SER A 337 -1.14 10.63 9.61
N THR A 338 0.19 10.80 9.69
CA THR A 338 0.84 11.99 10.25
C THR A 338 0.61 13.21 9.36
N LEU A 339 0.68 13.04 8.03
CA LEU A 339 0.36 14.10 7.06
C LEU A 339 -1.06 14.64 7.25
N ILE A 340 -2.05 13.75 7.44
CA ILE A 340 -3.44 14.14 7.74
C ILE A 340 -3.51 14.92 9.06
N MET A 341 -2.84 14.43 10.10
CA MET A 341 -2.85 15.05 11.42
C MET A 341 -2.18 16.44 11.42
N GLU A 342 -1.11 16.61 10.65
CA GLU A 342 -0.43 17.91 10.49
C GLU A 342 -1.27 18.90 9.67
N SER A 343 -2.06 18.40 8.72
CA SER A 343 -2.93 19.21 7.87
C SER A 343 -4.36 19.35 8.43
N LYS A 344 -4.63 18.89 9.65
CA LYS A 344 -5.99 18.76 10.21
C LYS A 344 -6.79 20.06 10.21
N ASP A 345 -6.16 21.19 10.52
CA ASP A 345 -6.86 22.46 10.66
C ASP A 345 -7.32 22.97 9.29
N THR A 346 -6.47 22.81 8.27
CA THR A 346 -6.79 23.10 6.87
C THR A 346 -7.87 22.16 6.36
N VAL A 347 -7.76 20.86 6.63
CA VAL A 347 -8.78 19.86 6.24
C VAL A 347 -10.15 20.21 6.83
N LEU A 348 -10.22 20.54 8.12
CA LEU A 348 -11.49 20.89 8.78
C LEU A 348 -12.07 22.22 8.27
N LYS A 349 -11.23 23.19 7.94
CA LYS A 349 -11.65 24.46 7.35
C LYS A 349 -12.26 24.25 5.96
N GLU A 350 -11.57 23.51 5.09
CA GLU A 350 -12.05 23.20 3.73
C GLU A 350 -13.30 22.31 3.75
N TYR A 351 -13.38 21.36 4.70
CA TYR A 351 -14.57 20.56 4.93
C TYR A 351 -15.78 21.43 5.28
N ALA A 352 -15.63 22.38 6.20
CA ALA A 352 -16.71 23.29 6.58
C ALA A 352 -17.11 24.22 5.43
N ALA A 353 -16.14 24.73 4.66
CA ALA A 353 -16.39 25.61 3.52
C ALA A 353 -17.14 24.93 2.37
N ASN A 354 -16.93 23.62 2.18
CA ASN A 354 -17.54 22.85 1.10
C ASN A 354 -18.73 22.00 1.54
N ALA A 355 -19.14 22.05 2.80
CA ALA A 355 -20.20 21.19 3.34
C ALA A 355 -21.55 21.33 2.61
N THR A 356 -21.85 22.52 2.06
CA THR A 356 -23.07 22.78 1.29
C THR A 356 -22.95 22.40 -0.20
N ASN A 357 -21.74 22.16 -0.70
CA ASN A 357 -21.48 21.91 -2.12
C ASN A 357 -21.66 20.44 -2.51
N PHE A 358 -21.76 19.54 -1.53
CA PHE A 358 -21.84 18.10 -1.75
C PHE A 358 -23.09 17.53 -1.09
N GLU A 359 -23.84 16.71 -1.83
CA GLU A 359 -24.99 15.97 -1.30
C GLU A 359 -24.56 14.77 -0.45
N ASN A 360 -23.38 14.22 -0.71
CA ASN A 360 -22.84 13.03 -0.08
C ASN A 360 -21.57 13.32 0.72
N THR A 361 -21.58 12.95 2.00
CA THR A 361 -20.43 13.10 2.90
C THR A 361 -19.19 12.34 2.41
N VAL A 362 -19.35 11.20 1.73
CA VAL A 362 -18.22 10.42 1.21
C VAL A 362 -17.45 11.21 0.16
N ASP A 363 -18.18 11.83 -0.78
CA ASP A 363 -17.60 12.60 -1.88
C ASP A 363 -16.97 13.89 -1.37
N LEU A 364 -17.61 14.56 -0.39
CA LEU A 364 -17.05 15.71 0.31
C LEU A 364 -15.69 15.38 0.96
N VAL A 365 -15.64 14.32 1.77
CA VAL A 365 -14.42 13.93 2.47
C VAL A 365 -13.35 13.54 1.46
N HIS A 366 -13.69 12.75 0.44
CA HIS A 366 -12.73 12.36 -0.58
C HIS A 366 -12.15 13.57 -1.33
N GLY A 367 -13.00 14.49 -1.80
CA GLY A 367 -12.56 15.68 -2.52
C GLY A 367 -11.71 16.62 -1.67
N VAL A 368 -12.11 16.88 -0.42
CA VAL A 368 -11.36 17.74 0.50
C VAL A 368 -10.01 17.12 0.84
N MET A 369 -9.99 15.83 1.18
CA MET A 369 -8.75 15.12 1.54
C MET A 369 -7.80 15.08 0.33
N GLN A 370 -8.29 14.74 -0.85
CA GLN A 370 -7.47 14.72 -2.07
C GLN A 370 -6.86 16.10 -2.34
N ASN A 371 -7.64 17.18 -2.28
CA ASN A 371 -7.15 18.52 -2.58
C ASN A 371 -6.09 19.00 -1.56
N VAL A 372 -6.42 18.94 -0.28
CA VAL A 372 -5.55 19.45 0.80
C VAL A 372 -4.28 18.62 0.91
N LEU A 373 -4.39 17.29 0.86
CA LEU A 373 -3.23 16.42 1.07
C LEU A 373 -2.31 16.38 -0.14
N VAL A 374 -2.82 16.52 -1.37
CA VAL A 374 -1.95 16.65 -2.55
C VAL A 374 -1.11 17.92 -2.42
N SER A 375 -1.70 19.05 -2.03
CA SER A 375 -0.97 20.30 -1.84
C SER A 375 0.06 20.20 -0.70
N ALA A 376 -0.31 19.60 0.43
CA ALA A 376 0.59 19.37 1.55
C ALA A 376 1.73 18.39 1.22
N SER A 377 1.51 17.44 0.30
CA SER A 377 2.52 16.46 -0.12
C SER A 377 3.69 17.08 -0.89
N TYR A 378 3.52 18.27 -1.48
CA TYR A 378 4.62 18.99 -2.13
C TYR A 378 5.37 19.94 -1.20
N ASP A 379 4.92 20.13 0.06
CA ASP A 379 5.58 21.02 1.01
C ASP A 379 6.74 20.33 1.73
N GLU A 380 7.96 20.78 1.43
CA GLU A 380 9.20 20.28 2.02
C GLU A 380 9.23 20.40 3.55
N ARG A 381 8.62 21.46 4.11
CA ARG A 381 8.60 21.70 5.56
C ARG A 381 7.74 20.68 6.28
N VAL A 382 6.61 20.32 5.67
CA VAL A 382 5.71 19.29 6.19
C VAL A 382 6.43 17.95 6.24
N TRP A 383 7.12 17.56 5.16
CA TRP A 383 7.88 16.32 5.12
C TRP A 383 9.04 16.27 6.09
N ARG A 384 9.77 17.38 6.27
CA ARG A 384 10.83 17.47 7.29
C ARG A 384 10.28 17.20 8.69
N LYS A 385 9.11 17.76 9.02
CA LYS A 385 8.42 17.52 10.28
C LYS A 385 7.91 16.09 10.41
N ILE A 386 7.33 15.52 9.35
CA ILE A 386 6.86 14.12 9.34
C ILE A 386 8.04 13.17 9.59
N LEU A 387 9.14 13.33 8.84
CA LEU A 387 10.35 12.50 9.00
C LEU A 387 10.91 12.63 10.43
N TYR A 388 10.99 13.85 10.97
CA TYR A 388 11.39 14.07 12.36
C TYR A 388 10.49 13.31 13.36
N MET A 389 9.17 13.39 13.19
CA MET A 389 8.20 12.73 14.06
C MET A 389 8.30 11.20 13.99
N ILE A 390 8.47 10.63 12.79
CA ILE A 390 8.61 9.19 12.58
C ILE A 390 9.89 8.66 13.24
N ARG A 391 10.99 9.42 13.17
CA ARG A 391 12.27 9.07 13.81
C ARG A 391 12.20 9.14 15.33
N SER A 392 11.62 10.22 15.85
CA SER A 392 11.54 10.50 17.29
C SER A 392 10.50 9.62 18.01
N ARG A 393 9.50 9.14 17.27
CA ARG A 393 8.42 8.29 17.80
C ARG A 393 8.41 7.00 17.00
N PRO A 394 9.31 6.03 17.32
CA PRO A 394 9.28 4.74 16.67
C PRO A 394 7.88 4.16 16.77
N VAL A 395 7.40 3.58 15.67
CA VAL A 395 6.02 3.08 15.54
C VAL A 395 5.74 2.06 16.66
N LYS A 396 5.12 2.52 17.75
CA LYS A 396 4.73 1.67 18.90
C LYS A 396 3.56 0.74 18.55
N ASP A 397 2.92 0.96 17.41
CA ASP A 397 1.83 0.13 16.94
C ASP A 397 2.37 -1.24 16.53
N ASN A 398 2.10 -2.24 17.38
CA ASN A 398 2.38 -3.62 17.07
C ASN A 398 1.58 -4.04 15.82
N PRO A 399 2.23 -4.52 14.74
CA PRO A 399 1.54 -4.99 13.53
C PRO A 399 0.46 -6.03 13.83
N THR A 400 0.58 -6.78 14.94
CA THR A 400 -0.46 -7.73 15.36
C THR A 400 -1.83 -7.08 15.62
N LYS A 401 -1.87 -5.79 15.95
CA LYS A 401 -3.09 -4.99 16.12
C LYS A 401 -3.94 -5.01 14.84
N TYR A 402 -3.30 -5.03 13.69
CA TYR A 402 -3.94 -4.91 12.37
C TYR A 402 -4.17 -6.24 11.66
N LYS A 403 -3.78 -7.37 12.26
CA LYS A 403 -3.93 -8.74 11.69
C LYS A 403 -5.37 -9.10 11.29
N LYS A 404 -6.38 -8.46 11.87
CA LYS A 404 -7.79 -8.67 11.51
C LYS A 404 -8.24 -7.82 10.32
N THR A 405 -7.53 -6.73 10.05
CA THR A 405 -7.85 -5.79 8.96
C THR A 405 -7.26 -6.28 7.65
N VAL A 406 -6.04 -6.83 7.68
CA VAL A 406 -5.30 -7.26 6.48
C VAL A 406 -5.35 -8.77 6.29
N ASN A 407 -4.97 -9.25 5.10
CA ASN A 407 -4.86 -10.68 4.84
C ASN A 407 -3.73 -11.31 5.68
N GLN A 408 -3.80 -12.62 5.94
CA GLN A 408 -2.88 -13.29 6.87
C GLN A 408 -1.45 -13.42 6.34
N CYS A 409 -1.28 -13.38 5.03
CA CYS A 409 0.03 -13.49 4.38
C CYS A 409 0.64 -12.10 4.11
N SER A 410 -0.14 -11.03 4.31
CA SER A 410 0.22 -9.64 4.06
C SER A 410 1.61 -9.30 4.53
N VAL A 411 2.33 -8.54 3.70
CA VAL A 411 3.69 -8.04 3.99
C VAL A 411 3.76 -7.32 5.34
N LEU A 412 2.68 -6.62 5.74
CA LEU A 412 2.59 -5.92 7.03
C LEU A 412 2.65 -6.84 8.24
N THR A 413 2.34 -8.12 8.07
CA THR A 413 2.32 -9.12 9.15
C THR A 413 3.40 -10.19 9.01
N THR A 414 4.02 -10.29 7.82
CA THR A 414 5.03 -11.28 7.47
C THR A 414 6.40 -10.63 7.29
N THR A 415 6.84 -10.47 6.04
CA THR A 415 8.20 -10.09 5.63
C THR A 415 8.58 -8.66 5.97
N ALA A 416 7.63 -7.72 5.95
CA ALA A 416 7.85 -6.30 6.21
C ALA A 416 7.01 -5.79 7.41
N SER A 417 7.03 -6.55 8.50
CA SER A 417 6.34 -6.21 9.74
C SER A 417 7.15 -5.30 10.69
N GLY A 418 8.46 -5.18 10.48
CA GLY A 418 9.38 -4.42 11.33
C GLY A 418 9.74 -5.05 12.67
N GLN A 419 9.19 -6.24 13.00
CA GLN A 419 9.47 -6.93 14.27
C GLN A 419 10.70 -7.85 14.21
N LYS A 420 11.17 -8.19 13.02
CA LYS A 420 12.12 -9.29 12.77
C LYS A 420 13.36 -8.82 12.01
N ARG A 421 14.07 -7.83 12.57
CA ARG A 421 15.18 -7.14 11.90
C ARG A 421 16.31 -8.07 11.41
N ASN A 422 16.52 -9.23 12.06
CA ASN A 422 17.62 -10.15 11.73
C ASN A 422 17.13 -11.46 11.11
N THR A 423 15.92 -11.47 10.54
CA THR A 423 15.40 -12.66 9.86
C THR A 423 15.77 -12.65 8.39
N SER A 424 16.55 -13.64 7.99
CA SER A 424 16.83 -13.95 6.58
C SER A 424 15.79 -14.94 6.07
N TYR A 425 15.05 -14.56 5.04
CA TYR A 425 14.04 -15.38 4.38
C TYR A 425 14.64 -16.11 3.19
N GLU A 426 14.22 -17.36 2.98
CA GLU A 426 14.50 -18.10 1.75
C GLU A 426 13.50 -17.70 0.67
N LEU A 427 13.95 -17.65 -0.59
CA LEU A 427 13.08 -17.36 -1.73
C LEU A 427 11.85 -18.27 -1.78
N LYS A 428 12.03 -19.57 -1.49
CA LYS A 428 10.96 -20.57 -1.45
C LYS A 428 9.85 -20.23 -0.43
N TYR A 429 10.22 -19.67 0.72
CA TYR A 429 9.23 -19.26 1.72
C TYR A 429 8.40 -18.07 1.23
N VAL A 430 9.05 -17.10 0.58
CA VAL A 430 8.37 -15.90 0.06
C VAL A 430 7.47 -16.23 -1.12
N THR A 431 7.88 -17.16 -1.99
CA THR A 431 7.04 -17.63 -3.10
C THR A 431 5.84 -18.45 -2.62
N ASP A 432 6.00 -19.26 -1.57
CA ASP A 432 4.86 -19.94 -0.93
C ASP A 432 3.87 -18.95 -0.29
N LEU A 433 4.36 -17.87 0.34
CA LEU A 433 3.49 -16.78 0.81
C LEU A 433 2.72 -16.15 -0.35
N LEU A 434 3.39 -15.85 -1.46
CA LEU A 434 2.77 -15.28 -2.66
C LEU A 434 1.66 -16.20 -3.21
N ASP A 435 1.92 -17.51 -3.27
CA ASP A 435 0.93 -18.49 -3.74
C ASP A 435 -0.32 -18.51 -2.85
N ARG A 436 -0.12 -18.45 -1.53
CA ARG A 436 -1.22 -18.35 -0.57
C ARG A 436 -1.98 -17.03 -0.69
N GLU A 437 -1.31 -15.91 -0.92
CA GLU A 437 -1.95 -14.60 -1.17
C GLU A 437 -2.83 -14.64 -2.42
N ILE A 438 -2.32 -15.21 -3.53
CA ILE A 438 -3.06 -15.36 -4.79
C ILE A 438 -4.29 -16.25 -4.60
N GLU A 439 -4.14 -17.36 -3.87
CA GLU A 439 -5.27 -18.25 -3.56
C GLU A 439 -6.34 -17.53 -2.72
N GLN A 440 -5.94 -16.73 -1.72
CA GLN A 440 -6.87 -15.95 -0.91
C GLN A 440 -7.60 -14.88 -1.73
N ASN A 441 -6.88 -14.18 -2.61
CA ASN A 441 -7.44 -13.15 -3.48
C ASN A 441 -8.44 -13.74 -4.48
N SER A 442 -8.12 -14.87 -5.11
CA SER A 442 -9.04 -15.56 -6.03
C SER A 442 -10.31 -16.07 -5.32
N LYS A 443 -10.18 -16.62 -4.11
CA LYS A 443 -11.34 -17.01 -3.26
C LYS A 443 -12.22 -15.80 -2.94
N ARG A 444 -11.63 -14.66 -2.57
CA ARG A 444 -12.37 -13.41 -2.28
C ARG A 444 -13.13 -12.92 -3.52
N LYS A 445 -12.49 -12.90 -4.68
CA LYS A 445 -13.14 -12.55 -5.96
C LYS A 445 -14.31 -13.48 -6.29
N ALA A 446 -14.13 -14.80 -6.15
CA ALA A 446 -15.19 -15.76 -6.40
C ALA A 446 -16.40 -15.53 -5.47
N LEU A 447 -16.15 -15.20 -4.20
CA LEU A 447 -17.19 -14.85 -3.24
C LEU A 447 -17.90 -13.53 -3.60
N GLN A 448 -17.16 -12.50 -4.01
CA GLN A 448 -17.74 -11.23 -4.45
C GLN A 448 -18.60 -11.42 -5.72
N LEU A 449 -18.11 -12.20 -6.70
CA LEU A 449 -18.85 -12.53 -7.91
C LEU A 449 -20.13 -13.31 -7.58
N ARG A 450 -20.05 -14.30 -6.69
CA ARG A 450 -21.22 -15.05 -6.21
C ARG A 450 -22.25 -14.14 -5.53
N ARG A 451 -21.81 -13.14 -4.74
CA ARG A 451 -22.69 -12.14 -4.12
C ARG A 451 -23.34 -11.21 -5.16
N LYS A 452 -22.63 -10.84 -6.22
CA LYS A 452 -23.19 -10.05 -7.33
C LYS A 452 -24.21 -10.84 -8.16
N LEU A 453 -23.94 -12.11 -8.44
CA LEU A 453 -24.81 -12.99 -9.23
C LEU A 453 -26.02 -13.50 -8.44
N ARG A 454 -25.91 -13.62 -7.11
CA ARG A 454 -27.04 -13.85 -6.20
C ARG A 454 -27.06 -12.70 -5.21
N PRO A 455 -27.62 -11.53 -5.58
CA PRO A 455 -27.96 -10.53 -4.59
C PRO A 455 -28.84 -11.26 -3.58
N GLN A 456 -28.39 -11.29 -2.34
CA GLN A 456 -29.02 -12.05 -1.27
C GLN A 456 -30.53 -11.75 -1.31
N GLU A 457 -31.35 -12.73 -1.70
CA GLU A 457 -32.77 -12.74 -1.35
C GLU A 457 -32.79 -12.75 0.18
N THR A 458 -32.66 -11.56 0.76
CA THR A 458 -32.82 -11.34 2.18
C THR A 458 -34.23 -11.82 2.46
N LYS A 459 -34.31 -13.00 3.07
CA LYS A 459 -35.58 -13.63 3.43
C LYS A 459 -36.46 -12.53 4.02
N PRO A 460 -37.69 -12.32 3.52
CA PRO A 460 -38.51 -11.16 3.89
C PRO A 460 -38.67 -11.02 5.41
N PHE A 461 -38.60 -12.15 6.12
CA PHE A 461 -38.56 -12.24 7.58
C PHE A 461 -37.40 -11.47 8.23
N LEU A 462 -36.18 -11.55 7.70
CA LEU A 462 -35.02 -10.82 8.25
C LEU A 462 -35.13 -9.31 8.00
N ARG A 463 -35.71 -8.88 6.88
CA ARG A 463 -36.03 -7.45 6.66
C ARG A 463 -37.09 -6.96 7.63
N LEU A 464 -38.13 -7.76 7.88
CA LEU A 464 -39.18 -7.43 8.83
C LEU A 464 -38.63 -7.30 10.26
N VAL A 465 -37.77 -8.24 10.68
CA VAL A 465 -37.13 -8.23 12.00
C VAL A 465 -36.16 -7.06 12.15
N TRP A 466 -35.36 -6.78 11.12
CA TRP A 466 -34.43 -5.64 11.13
C TRP A 466 -35.17 -4.29 11.11
N TYR A 467 -36.24 -4.17 10.32
CA TYR A 467 -37.11 -3.00 10.29
C TYR A 467 -37.83 -2.78 11.63
N ALA A 468 -38.33 -3.87 12.25
CA ALA A 468 -38.95 -3.84 13.57
C ALA A 468 -37.98 -3.49 14.71
N HIS A 469 -36.70 -3.84 14.54
CA HIS A 469 -35.65 -3.54 15.50
C HIS A 469 -35.13 -2.10 15.39
N ASN A 470 -34.93 -1.59 14.15
CA ASN A 470 -34.33 -0.27 13.93
C ASN A 470 -35.33 0.88 13.89
N HIS A 471 -36.62 0.63 13.64
CA HIS A 471 -37.65 1.64 13.81
C HIS A 471 -38.37 1.46 15.15
N ALA A 472 -38.57 2.55 15.88
CA ALA A 472 -39.47 2.60 17.02
C ALA A 472 -40.90 2.36 16.51
N ILE A 473 -41.30 1.09 16.38
CA ILE A 473 -42.67 0.72 16.04
C ILE A 473 -43.59 1.42 17.05
N PRO A 474 -44.58 2.23 16.60
CA PRO A 474 -45.55 2.87 17.49
C PRO A 474 -46.17 1.85 18.43
N PHE A 475 -46.40 2.22 19.69
CA PHE A 475 -46.91 1.32 20.73
C PHE A 475 -48.13 0.51 20.28
N VAL A 476 -49.02 1.12 19.51
CA VAL A 476 -50.24 0.50 18.96
C VAL A 476 -49.94 -0.68 18.04
N CYS A 477 -48.92 -0.58 17.18
CA CYS A 477 -48.51 -1.67 16.30
C CYS A 477 -47.84 -2.82 17.07
N ARG A 478 -47.09 -2.52 18.14
CA ARG A 478 -46.54 -3.55 19.03
C ARG A 478 -47.65 -4.28 19.77
N LEU A 479 -48.68 -3.56 20.21
CA LEU A 479 -49.85 -4.13 20.88
C LEU A 479 -50.67 -5.02 19.93
N SER A 480 -50.89 -4.60 18.69
CA SER A 480 -51.57 -5.45 17.68
C SER A 480 -50.79 -6.72 17.32
N LEU A 481 -49.46 -6.62 17.18
CA LEU A 481 -48.61 -7.80 16.96
C LEU A 481 -48.63 -8.74 18.18
N LEU A 482 -48.58 -8.20 19.40
CA LEU A 482 -48.65 -8.96 20.64
C LEU A 482 -49.99 -9.68 20.78
N ILE A 483 -51.12 -8.97 20.53
CA ILE A 483 -52.45 -9.56 20.56
C ILE A 483 -52.59 -10.65 19.50
N GLY A 484 -52.05 -10.43 18.29
CA GLY A 484 -52.01 -11.45 17.24
C GLY A 484 -51.23 -12.70 17.64
N VAL A 485 -50.05 -12.53 18.26
CA VAL A 485 -49.23 -13.65 18.76
C VAL A 485 -49.91 -14.36 19.93
N ILE A 486 -50.51 -13.62 20.87
CA ILE A 486 -51.25 -14.19 22.01
C ILE A 486 -52.48 -14.96 21.52
N ALA A 487 -53.25 -14.43 20.57
CA ALA A 487 -54.39 -15.14 19.99
C ALA A 487 -53.94 -16.44 19.27
N LEU A 488 -52.78 -16.41 18.61
CA LEU A 488 -52.21 -17.57 17.94
C LEU A 488 -51.69 -18.61 18.95
N LEU A 489 -51.08 -18.17 20.05
CA LEU A 489 -50.64 -19.05 21.15
C LEU A 489 -51.83 -19.65 21.92
N ILE A 490 -52.89 -18.88 22.19
CA ILE A 490 -54.13 -19.39 22.80
C ILE A 490 -54.80 -20.41 21.88
N LYS A 491 -54.80 -20.16 20.57
CA LYS A 491 -55.32 -21.11 19.57
C LYS A 491 -54.49 -22.39 19.49
N LEU A 492 -53.16 -22.28 19.53
CA LEU A 492 -52.24 -23.42 19.56
C LEU A 492 -52.36 -24.24 20.87
N TYR A 493 -52.58 -23.57 21.99
CA TYR A 493 -52.82 -24.22 23.29
C TYR A 493 -54.17 -24.95 23.32
N ARG A 494 -55.19 -24.41 22.65
CA ARG A 494 -56.54 -25.01 22.62
C ARG A 494 -56.67 -26.21 21.68
N ASP A 495 -55.95 -26.23 20.56
CA ASP A 495 -56.11 -27.27 19.52
C ASP A 495 -55.11 -28.43 19.63
N GLY A 496 -54.15 -28.43 20.56
CA GLY A 496 -53.34 -29.60 20.96
C GLY A 496 -52.53 -30.32 19.86
N SER A 497 -52.56 -29.84 18.61
CA SER A 497 -51.99 -30.51 17.45
C SER A 497 -51.23 -29.52 16.58
N THR A 498 -49.91 -29.49 16.74
CA THR A 498 -48.99 -28.63 16.00
C THR A 498 -48.79 -29.09 14.55
N ARG A 499 -49.37 -30.22 14.14
CA ARG A 499 -49.08 -30.88 12.85
C ARG A 499 -50.03 -30.52 11.71
N SER A 500 -51.22 -29.95 11.99
CA SER A 500 -52.21 -29.60 10.96
C SER A 500 -52.02 -28.21 10.33
N TRP A 501 -51.17 -27.35 10.89
CA TRP A 501 -51.07 -25.93 10.51
C TRP A 501 -49.94 -25.60 9.53
N ILE A 502 -48.95 -26.48 9.38
CA ILE A 502 -47.80 -26.31 8.48
C ILE A 502 -48.24 -26.22 7.00
N PRO A 503 -49.23 -26.99 6.49
CA PRO A 503 -49.69 -26.86 5.12
C PRO A 503 -50.46 -25.56 4.86
N THR A 504 -51.29 -25.14 5.81
CA THR A 504 -52.15 -23.95 5.70
C THR A 504 -51.34 -22.66 5.79
N ALA A 505 -50.37 -22.58 6.70
CA ALA A 505 -49.41 -21.46 6.75
C ALA A 505 -48.56 -21.38 5.47
N LYS A 506 -48.16 -22.52 4.89
CA LYS A 506 -47.49 -22.56 3.57
C LYS A 506 -48.42 -22.06 2.44
N TYR A 507 -49.71 -22.37 2.50
CA TYR A 507 -50.70 -21.90 1.52
C TYR A 507 -50.89 -20.38 1.58
N TYR A 508 -51.06 -19.80 2.78
CA TYR A 508 -51.17 -18.34 2.94
C TYR A 508 -49.87 -17.59 2.64
N ALA A 509 -48.71 -18.16 2.99
CA ALA A 509 -47.41 -17.60 2.63
C ALA A 509 -47.19 -17.59 1.11
N ARG A 510 -47.64 -18.62 0.38
CA ARG A 510 -47.63 -18.65 -1.09
C ARG A 510 -48.58 -17.62 -1.71
N LYS A 511 -49.73 -17.36 -1.09
CA LYS A 511 -50.68 -16.33 -1.54
C LYS A 511 -50.10 -14.92 -1.35
N PHE A 512 -49.37 -14.67 -0.26
CA PHE A 512 -48.61 -13.43 -0.06
C PHE A 512 -47.42 -13.28 -1.01
N GLN A 513 -46.77 -14.37 -1.43
CA GLN A 513 -45.71 -14.33 -2.45
C GLN A 513 -46.20 -13.90 -3.84
N HIS A 514 -47.47 -14.14 -4.18
CA HIS A 514 -48.05 -13.72 -5.46
C HIS A 514 -48.58 -12.29 -5.46
N SER A 515 -48.70 -11.65 -4.29
CA SER A 515 -49.00 -10.22 -4.18
C SER A 515 -47.70 -9.41 -4.20
N TYR A 516 -47.00 -9.47 -5.33
CA TYR A 516 -46.01 -8.44 -5.65
C TYR A 516 -46.74 -7.11 -5.73
N ILE A 517 -46.48 -6.25 -4.76
CA ILE A 517 -46.05 -4.84 -4.91
C ILE A 517 -45.98 -4.41 -6.39
N ALA A 518 -47.14 -4.20 -6.99
CA ALA A 518 -47.31 -3.43 -8.20
C ALA A 518 -47.68 -2.02 -7.74
N GLY A 519 -46.66 -1.18 -7.55
CA GLY A 519 -46.90 0.21 -7.13
C GLY A 519 -45.79 0.89 -6.32
N LEU A 520 -44.52 0.57 -6.57
CA LEU A 520 -43.40 1.39 -6.08
C LEU A 520 -42.50 1.90 -7.22
N TYR A 521 -43.09 2.07 -8.39
CA TYR A 521 -42.59 2.99 -9.42
C TYR A 521 -43.75 3.89 -9.85
N GLN A 522 -43.43 5.18 -9.97
CA GLN A 522 -44.26 6.33 -10.35
C GLN A 522 -45.16 6.95 -9.28
N GLY A 523 -44.81 8.20 -8.93
CA GLY A 523 -45.58 9.04 -8.05
C GLY A 523 -46.96 9.35 -8.64
N SER A 524 -47.98 9.20 -7.80
CA SER A 524 -49.18 10.03 -7.80
C SER A 524 -50.01 9.69 -6.56
N LYS A 525 -50.65 10.73 -6.01
CA LYS A 525 -51.56 10.71 -4.87
C LYS A 525 -52.71 9.72 -5.10
N ILE A 526 -52.87 8.66 -4.30
CA ILE A 526 -54.18 8.03 -4.04
C ILE A 526 -54.26 7.54 -2.58
N ILE A 527 -55.45 7.81 -2.03
CA ILE A 527 -56.04 7.58 -0.72
C ILE A 527 -55.78 6.17 -0.17
N TRP A 528 -55.36 6.12 1.09
CA TRP A 528 -55.27 4.92 1.92
C TRP A 528 -56.68 4.30 2.06
N LEU A 529 -56.97 3.18 1.39
CA LEU A 529 -58.13 2.36 1.72
C LEU A 529 -57.74 1.40 2.84
N ASP A 530 -58.41 1.57 3.97
CA ASP A 530 -58.20 0.82 5.20
C ASP A 530 -58.45 -0.70 5.00
N PRO A 531 -57.42 -1.57 5.14
CA PRO A 531 -57.56 -3.02 4.98
C PRO A 531 -58.46 -3.68 6.02
N LEU A 532 -58.90 -2.96 7.06
CA LEU A 532 -59.77 -3.47 8.11
C LEU A 532 -61.27 -3.33 7.81
N HIS A 533 -61.66 -2.51 6.83
CA HIS A 533 -63.07 -2.27 6.51
C HIS A 533 -63.77 -3.51 5.91
N GLU A 534 -63.06 -4.33 5.12
CA GLU A 534 -63.56 -5.60 4.58
C GLU A 534 -63.61 -6.72 5.63
N LEU A 535 -62.68 -6.73 6.59
CA LEU A 535 -62.64 -7.73 7.67
C LEU A 535 -63.74 -7.51 8.72
N LEU A 536 -64.13 -6.27 8.99
CA LEU A 536 -65.20 -5.94 9.94
C LEU A 536 -66.60 -6.22 9.39
N LYS A 537 -66.81 -6.11 8.07
CA LYS A 537 -68.12 -6.38 7.43
C LYS A 537 -68.56 -7.84 7.54
N ASN A 538 -67.61 -8.78 7.60
CA ASN A 538 -67.87 -10.21 7.77
C ASN A 538 -67.97 -10.66 9.24
N SER A 539 -67.80 -9.76 10.21
CA SER A 539 -67.92 -10.06 11.64
C SER A 539 -69.27 -9.68 12.26
N PHE A 540 -70.13 -8.96 11.54
CA PHE A 540 -71.42 -8.45 12.06
C PHE A 540 -72.69 -9.02 11.39
N VAL A 541 -72.58 -10.02 10.51
CA VAL A 541 -73.77 -10.71 9.94
C VAL A 541 -73.76 -12.19 10.33
N SER A 542 -74.00 -12.47 11.62
CA SER A 542 -74.48 -13.77 12.09
C SER A 542 -74.99 -13.64 13.54
N LYS A 543 -76.16 -13.01 13.70
CA LYS A 543 -77.08 -13.16 14.84
C LYS A 543 -78.28 -12.23 14.66
N ALA A 544 -79.21 -12.58 13.77
CA ALA A 544 -80.59 -12.08 13.79
C ALA A 544 -81.47 -12.90 12.83
N SER A 545 -81.88 -14.11 13.23
CA SER A 545 -83.07 -14.78 12.66
C SER A 545 -83.44 -16.07 13.39
N GLN A 546 -83.95 -15.96 14.63
CA GLN A 546 -84.91 -16.91 15.18
C GLN A 546 -85.87 -16.14 16.10
N PHE A 547 -87.17 -16.53 16.09
CA PHE A 547 -88.37 -15.84 16.61
C PHE A 547 -88.94 -14.80 15.61
N THR A 548 -90.17 -14.88 15.06
CA THR A 548 -91.40 -15.62 15.38
C THR A 548 -92.27 -15.81 14.13
N SER A 549 -93.13 -16.82 14.19
CA SER A 549 -94.14 -17.27 13.23
C SER A 549 -95.43 -16.46 13.17
N SER A 550 -96.08 -16.53 12.00
CA SER A 550 -97.53 -16.76 11.76
C SER A 550 -98.43 -15.59 11.30
N SER A 551 -99.34 -16.00 10.40
CA SER A 551 -100.61 -15.38 9.94
C SER A 551 -100.46 -14.23 8.92
N ALA A 552 -100.69 -14.41 7.61
CA ALA A 552 -101.89 -14.84 6.85
C ALA A 552 -102.96 -13.73 6.64
N ARG A 553 -103.24 -13.53 5.35
CA ARG A 553 -104.48 -13.09 4.65
C ARG A 553 -104.69 -11.62 4.27
N HIS A 554 -105.06 -11.54 2.99
CA HIS A 554 -105.75 -10.54 2.18
C HIS A 554 -104.94 -9.38 1.58
#